data_AF-A0A9D5MEG6-F1
#
_entry.id   AF-A0A9D5MEG6-F1
#
_cell.length_a   1.000
_cell.length_b   1.000
_cell.length_c   1.000
_cell.angle_alpha   90.00
_cell.angle_beta   90.00
_cell.angle_gamma   90.00
#
_symmetry.space_group_name_H-M   'P 1'
#
loop_
_entity.id
_entity.type
_entity.pdbx_description
1 polymer ?
#
loop_
_entity_poly.entity_id
_entity_poly.type
_entity_poly.pdbx_seq_one_letter_code
_entity_poly.pdbx_strand_id
1 'polypeptide(L)'
;ASLFKYARDLGNRRGDMYEIGLWEDSIVESGNDIMYAINIPQESVTIPETIDGIRAAMQMQMTREEGTAETNKYLKIGKFKK
;
A
#
# COMPACT_ATOMS: atom_id res chain seq x y z
N ALA A 1 8.98 -12.21 -8.66
CA ALA A 1 8.87 -11.77 -10.07
C ALA A 1 7.43 -11.43 -10.48
N SER A 2 6.42 -12.13 -9.93
CA SER A 2 5.00 -11.99 -10.33
C SER A 2 4.35 -10.65 -9.93
N LEU A 3 4.62 -10.14 -8.71
CA LEU A 3 4.06 -8.85 -8.21
C LEU A 3 4.60 -7.62 -8.96
N PHE A 4 5.90 -7.59 -9.26
CA PHE A 4 6.48 -6.52 -10.08
C PHE A 4 5.95 -6.51 -11.53
N LYS A 5 5.56 -7.68 -12.05
CA LYS A 5 4.90 -7.77 -13.35
C LYS A 5 3.45 -7.29 -13.25
N TYR A 6 2.73 -7.66 -12.19
CA TYR A 6 1.38 -7.16 -11.89
C TYR A 6 1.34 -5.62 -11.75
N ALA A 7 2.29 -5.02 -11.04
CA ALA A 7 2.41 -3.56 -10.89
C ALA A 7 2.73 -2.85 -12.23
N ARG A 8 3.53 -3.49 -13.09
CA ARG A 8 3.77 -3.00 -14.47
C ARG A 8 2.54 -3.13 -15.36
N ASP A 9 1.83 -4.26 -15.28
CA ASP A 9 0.63 -4.53 -16.07
C ASP A 9 -0.54 -3.61 -15.64
N LEU A 10 -0.56 -3.16 -14.38
CA LEU A 10 -1.47 -2.11 -13.87
C LEU A 10 -1.19 -0.72 -14.46
N GLY A 11 -0.08 -0.54 -15.19
CA GLY A 11 0.31 0.74 -15.79
C GLY A 11 0.80 1.78 -14.79
N ASN A 12 1.22 1.34 -13.60
CA ASN A 12 1.76 2.25 -12.59
C ASN A 12 3.07 2.86 -13.08
N ARG A 13 3.25 4.16 -12.82
CA ARG A 13 4.48 4.88 -13.18
C ARG A 13 5.66 4.18 -12.49
N ARG A 14 6.70 3.82 -13.25
CA ARG A 14 7.89 3.04 -12.80
C ARG A 14 7.61 1.61 -12.33
N GLY A 15 6.38 1.12 -12.43
CA GLY A 15 5.99 -0.16 -11.83
C GLY A 15 5.87 -0.10 -10.31
N ASP A 16 5.69 1.10 -9.75
CA ASP A 16 5.49 1.31 -8.31
C ASP A 16 4.27 0.53 -7.82
N MET A 17 4.39 -0.06 -6.63
CA MET A 17 3.30 -0.70 -5.91
C MET A 17 3.32 -0.09 -4.51
N TYR A 18 2.30 0.67 -4.15
CA TYR A 18 2.26 1.31 -2.83
C TYR A 18 1.73 0.35 -1.76
N GLU A 19 0.96 -0.65 -2.19
CA GLU A 19 0.34 -1.64 -1.34
C GLU A 19 1.29 -2.79 -0.99
N ILE A 20 1.17 -3.27 0.25
CA ILE A 20 1.82 -4.51 0.69
C ILE A 20 1.02 -5.69 0.15
N GLY A 21 1.69 -6.58 -0.59
CA GLY A 21 1.10 -7.83 -1.04
C GLY A 21 1.07 -8.85 0.08
N LEU A 22 -0.06 -9.56 0.24
CA LEU A 22 -0.21 -10.70 1.15
C LEU A 22 -0.68 -11.90 0.31
N TRP A 23 -0.07 -13.06 0.51
CA TRP A 23 -0.55 -14.30 -0.09
C TRP A 23 -1.56 -14.96 0.85
N GLU A 24 -2.82 -15.08 0.42
CA GLU A 24 -3.89 -15.71 1.22
C GLU A 24 -3.52 -17.14 1.65
N ASP A 25 -2.99 -17.94 0.71
CA ASP A 25 -2.54 -19.31 0.96
C ASP A 25 -1.34 -19.42 1.93
N SER A 26 -0.67 -18.31 2.24
CA SER A 26 0.46 -18.29 3.17
C SER A 26 0.05 -18.12 4.62
N ILE A 27 -1.23 -17.80 4.88
CA ILE A 27 -1.74 -17.55 6.23
C ILE A 27 -1.98 -18.91 6.91
N VAL A 28 -1.24 -19.18 7.98
CA VAL A 28 -1.31 -20.43 8.73
C VAL A 28 -1.39 -20.11 10.22
N GLU A 29 -2.30 -20.78 10.92
CA GLU A 29 -2.42 -20.70 12.38
C GLU A 29 -1.66 -21.87 13.02
N SER A 30 -0.87 -21.59 14.06
CA SER A 30 -0.11 -22.58 14.82
C SER A 30 -0.22 -22.29 16.31
N GLY A 31 -1.10 -23.03 17.01
CA GLY A 31 -1.36 -22.81 18.43
C GLY A 31 -2.01 -21.45 18.68
N ASN A 32 -1.24 -20.50 19.23
CA ASN A 32 -1.68 -19.12 19.47
C ASN A 32 -0.97 -18.10 18.55
N ASP A 33 -0.25 -18.58 17.53
CA ASP A 33 0.52 -17.76 16.59
C ASP A 33 -0.07 -17.82 15.17
N ILE A 34 0.08 -16.74 14.42
CA ILE A 34 -0.28 -16.65 12.99
C ILE A 34 1.00 -16.42 12.19
N MET A 35 1.25 -17.29 11.22
CA MET A 35 2.34 -17.17 10.26
C MET A 35 1.78 -16.73 8.91
N TYR A 36 2.46 -15.79 8.24
CA TYR A 36 2.06 -15.30 6.93
C TYR A 36 3.26 -14.74 6.16
N ALA A 37 3.17 -14.69 4.84
CA ALA A 37 4.19 -14.09 3.98
C ALA A 37 3.67 -12.81 3.32
N ILE A 38 4.44 -11.74 3.41
CA ILE A 38 4.17 -10.46 2.76
C ILE A 38 5.25 -10.08 1.75
N ASN A 39 4.84 -9.30 0.75
CA ASN A 39 5.75 -8.62 -0.15
C ASN A 39 5.77 -7.13 0.15
N ILE A 40 6.96 -6.61 0.43
CA ILE A 40 7.18 -5.19 0.68
C ILE A 40 7.88 -4.60 -0.55
N PRO A 41 7.22 -3.72 -1.32
CA PRO A 41 7.84 -2.99 -2.41
C PRO A 41 8.70 -1.85 -1.85
N GLN A 42 9.97 -2.15 -1.53
CA GLN A 42 10.88 -1.26 -0.82
C GLN A 42 11.09 0.12 -1.47
N GLU A 43 10.91 0.21 -2.80
CA GLU A 43 11.14 1.45 -3.55
C GLU A 43 9.99 2.46 -3.44
N SER A 44 8.79 2.03 -3.03
CA SER A 44 7.59 2.88 -3.10
C SER A 44 6.68 2.84 -1.87
N VAL A 45 6.81 1.84 -0.98
CA VAL A 45 5.92 1.68 0.19
C VAL A 45 5.87 2.91 1.12
N THR A 46 6.96 3.68 1.22
CA THR A 46 7.03 4.86 2.11
C THR A 46 6.54 6.17 1.48
N ILE A 47 6.24 6.17 0.18
CA ILE A 47 5.77 7.36 -0.54
C ILE A 47 4.42 7.88 0.01
N PRO A 48 3.35 7.07 0.14
CA PRO A 48 2.09 7.55 0.72
C PRO A 48 2.25 8.05 2.16
N GLU A 49 3.05 7.35 2.98
CA GLU A 49 3.29 7.71 4.39
C GLU A 49 3.97 9.08 4.52
N THR A 50 4.89 9.40 3.62
CA THR A 50 5.56 10.70 3.60
C THR A 50 4.57 11.83 3.28
N ILE A 51 3.63 11.60 2.35
CA ILE A 51 2.60 12.57 1.99
C ILE A 51 1.65 12.79 3.16
N ASP A 52 1.18 11.71 3.80
CA ASP A 52 0.29 11.80 4.96
C ASP A 52 0.99 12.46 6.16
N GLY A 53 2.30 12.23 6.36
CA GLY A 53 3.10 12.93 7.36
C GLY A 53 3.15 14.44 7.14
N ILE A 54 3.32 14.89 5.90
CA ILE A 54 3.27 16.33 5.55
C ILE A 54 1.88 16.89 5.82
N ARG A 55 0.81 16.17 5.43
CA ARG A 55 -0.57 16.60 5.67
C ARG A 55 -0.89 16.77 7.15
N ALA A 56 -0.43 15.83 7.98
CA ALA A 56 -0.60 15.88 9.43
C ALA A 56 0.18 17.05 10.03
N ALA A 57 1.46 17.22 9.67
CA ALA A 57 2.32 18.29 10.18
C ALA A 57 1.79 19.70 9.83
N MET A 58 1.18 19.83 8.64
CA MET A 58 0.64 21.10 8.13
C MET A 58 -0.86 21.29 8.44
N GLN A 59 -1.49 20.37 9.17
CA GLN A 59 -2.93 20.38 9.49
C GLN A 59 -3.82 20.60 8.25
N MET A 60 -3.48 19.97 7.12
CA MET A 60 -4.20 20.13 5.85
C MET A 60 -5.57 19.46 5.83
N GLN A 61 -5.74 18.42 6.65
CA GLN A 61 -7.00 17.71 6.88
C GLN A 61 -7.25 17.63 8.39
N MET A 62 -8.53 17.59 8.78
CA MET A 62 -8.92 17.55 10.19
C MET A 62 -8.79 16.16 10.79
N THR A 63 -8.85 15.13 9.95
CA THR A 63 -8.77 13.73 10.35
C THR A 63 -7.74 12.96 9.53
N ARG A 64 -7.24 11.89 10.12
CA ARG A 64 -6.31 10.96 9.46
C ARG A 64 -6.97 10.30 8.25
N GLU A 65 -8.22 9.90 8.39
CA GLU A 65 -9.01 9.21 7.36
C GLU A 65 -9.14 10.06 6.09
N GLU A 66 -9.43 11.36 6.24
CA GLU A 66 -9.50 12.30 5.12
C GLU A 66 -8.14 12.49 4.44
N GLY A 67 -7.05 12.61 5.22
CA GLY A 67 -5.69 12.75 4.70
C GLY A 67 -5.29 11.54 3.85
N THR A 68 -5.43 10.34 4.42
CA THR A 68 -5.12 9.08 3.73
C THR A 68 -6.03 8.85 2.53
N ALA A 69 -7.32 9.20 2.60
CA ALA A 69 -8.22 9.11 1.46
C ALA A 69 -7.76 9.98 0.29
N GLU A 70 -7.30 11.21 0.57
CA GLU A 70 -6.82 12.12 -0.48
C GLU A 70 -5.50 11.62 -1.09
N THR A 71 -4.58 11.11 -0.28
CA THR A 71 -3.33 10.48 -0.77
C THR A 71 -3.63 9.25 -1.63
N ASN A 72 -4.51 8.35 -1.19
CA ASN A 72 -4.90 7.17 -1.93
C ASN A 72 -5.56 7.52 -3.28
N LYS A 73 -6.41 8.54 -3.30
CA LYS A 73 -7.06 9.05 -4.52
C LYS A 73 -6.03 9.57 -5.53
N TYR A 74 -5.06 10.36 -5.12
CA TYR A 74 -4.03 10.90 -6.03
C TYR A 74 -3.04 9.84 -6.51
N LEU A 75 -2.63 8.92 -5.63
CA LEU A 75 -1.74 7.81 -5.97
C LEU A 75 -2.46 6.63 -6.62
N LYS A 76 -3.79 6.68 -6.74
CA LYS A 76 -4.64 5.64 -7.34
C LYS A 76 -4.49 4.28 -6.63
N ILE A 77 -4.27 4.31 -5.32
CA ILE A 77 -4.13 3.14 -4.45
C ILE A 77 -5.47 2.40 -4.36
N GLY A 78 -5.44 1.07 -4.41
CA GLY A 78 -6.62 0.22 -4.25
C GLY A 78 -7.51 0.11 -5.49
N LYS A 79 -7.07 0.57 -6.66
CA LYS A 79 -7.82 0.49 -7.94
C LYS A 79 -8.33 -0.91 -8.32
N PHE A 80 -7.67 -1.96 -7.82
CA PHE A 80 -8.03 -3.35 -8.08
C PHE A 80 -9.22 -3.84 -7.24
N LYS A 81 -9.61 -3.11 -6.19
CA LYS A 81 -10.81 -3.39 -5.39
C LYS A 81 -12.03 -2.82 -6.12
N LYS A 82 -12.56 -3.56 -7.09
CA LYS A 82 -13.90 -3.32 -7.65
C LYS A 82 -14.94 -4.13 -6.90
#